data_AF-A0A558QXX8-F1
#
_entry.id   AF-A0A558QXX8-F1
#
_cell.length_a   1.000
_cell.length_b   1.000
_cell.length_c   1.000
_cell.angle_alpha   90.00
_cell.angle_beta   90.00
_cell.angle_gamma   90.00
#
_symmetry.space_group_name_H-M   'P 1'
#
loop_
_entity.id
_entity.type
_entity.pdbx_description
1 polymer ?
#
loop_
_entity_poly.entity_id
_entity_poly.type
_entity_poly.pdbx_seq_one_letter_code
_entity_poly.pdbx_strand_id
1 'polypeptide(L)' 'MQTIYDWLTVGIFCGLITLYLHRSVDVEEPRDALWQYMVVSVGCAGVNWLGNAGHHLPALLALAVVLVFIKLVLAPF' A
#
# COMPACT_ATOMS: atom_id res chain seq x y z
N MET A 1 1.48 4.45 16.30
CA MET A 1 0.71 3.21 16.48
C MET A 1 -0.31 3.40 17.59
N GLN A 2 -1.21 4.35 17.41
CA GLN A 2 -2.27 4.69 18.35
C GLN A 2 -3.66 4.39 17.78
N THR A 3 -3.81 4.39 16.45
CA THR A 3 -5.10 4.15 15.78
C THR A 3 -5.07 2.88 14.95
N ILE A 4 -6.27 2.40 14.58
CA ILE A 4 -6.40 1.28 13.63
C ILE A 4 -5.77 1.59 12.27
N TYR A 5 -5.76 2.85 11.86
CA TYR A 5 -5.16 3.28 10.59
C TYR A 5 -3.65 3.09 10.62
N ASP A 6 -2.97 3.38 11.72
CA ASP A 6 -1.52 3.15 11.86
C ASP A 6 -1.16 1.68 11.59
N TRP A 7 -1.86 0.77 12.28
CA TRP A 7 -1.61 -0.66 12.17
C TRP A 7 -1.92 -1.20 10.77
N LEU A 8 -3.05 -0.78 10.18
CA LEU A 8 -3.43 -1.18 8.81
C LEU A 8 -2.42 -0.70 7.78
N THR A 9 -2.08 0.59 7.79
CA THR A 9 -1.20 1.16 6.77
C THR A 9 0.22 0.61 6.87
N VAL A 10 0.72 0.36 8.10
CA VAL A 10 2.02 -0.29 8.30
C VAL A 10 1.99 -1.74 7.86
N GLY A 11 0.93 -2.50 8.18
CA GLY A 11 0.78 -3.88 7.72
C GLY A 11 0.80 -4.00 6.19
N ILE A 12 0.08 -3.12 5.50
CA ILE A 12 0.10 -3.04 4.03
C ILE A 12 1.49 -2.68 3.53
N PHE A 13 2.16 -1.72 4.16
CA PHE A 13 3.52 -1.32 3.79
C PHE A 13 4.54 -2.46 3.98
N CYS A 14 4.41 -3.23 5.05
CA CYS A 14 5.22 -4.43 5.28
C CYS A 14 4.98 -5.47 4.17
N GLY A 15 3.72 -5.73 3.79
CA GLY A 15 3.42 -6.61 2.66
C GLY A 15 4.00 -6.10 1.34
N LEU A 16 3.89 -4.79 1.10
CA LEU A 16 4.42 -4.12 -0.09
C LEU A 16 5.94 -4.24 -0.20
N ILE A 17 6.68 -3.98 0.89
CA ILE A 17 8.14 -4.06 0.87
C ILE A 17 8.60 -5.51 0.72
N THR A 18 7.91 -6.48 1.34
CA THR A 18 8.20 -7.90 1.14
C THR A 18 7.99 -8.31 -0.33
N LEU A 19 6.89 -7.88 -0.95
CA LEU A 19 6.62 -8.14 -2.36
C LEU A 19 7.69 -7.53 -3.26
N TYR A 20 8.05 -6.27 -3.01
CA TYR A 20 9.10 -5.56 -3.73
C TYR A 20 10.44 -6.29 -3.64
N LEU A 21 10.85 -6.67 -2.43
CA LEU A 21 12.11 -7.39 -2.21
C LEU A 21 12.11 -8.76 -2.90
N HIS A 22 11.00 -9.51 -2.81
CA HIS A 22 10.87 -10.80 -3.48
C HIS A 22 10.98 -10.67 -5.00
N ARG A 23 10.35 -9.65 -5.60
CA ARG A 23 10.42 -9.41 -7.04
C ARG A 23 11.74 -8.79 -7.50
N SER A 24 12.44 -8.07 -6.61
CA SER A 24 13.75 -7.48 -6.93
C SER A 24 14.87 -8.52 -7.02
N VAL A 25 14.70 -9.67 -6.34
CA VAL A 25 15.64 -10.79 -6.44
C VAL A 25 15.28 -11.77 -7.55
N ASP A 26 14.07 -11.66 -8.10
CA ASP A 26 13.59 -12.50 -9.18
C ASP A 26 14.14 -11.98 -10.52
N VAL A 27 15.05 -12.73 -11.13
CA VAL A 27 15.86 -12.27 -12.27
C VAL A 27 15.11 -12.44 -13.60
N GLU A 28 14.10 -13.31 -13.65
CA GLU A 28 13.51 -13.77 -14.90
C GLU A 28 12.41 -12.84 -15.45
N GLU A 29 11.73 -12.04 -14.62
CA GLU A 29 10.69 -11.11 -15.07
C GLU A 29 10.63 -9.82 -14.23
N PRO A 30 11.16 -8.68 -14.72
CA PRO A 30 10.87 -7.38 -14.14
C PRO A 30 9.40 -7.02 -14.44
N ARG A 31 8.48 -7.48 -13.58
CA ARG A 31 7.03 -7.25 -13.77
C ARG A 31 6.59 -5.83 -13.40
N ASP A 32 7.31 -5.17 -12.50
CA ASP A 32 6.88 -3.90 -11.92
C ASP A 32 7.98 -2.84 -11.90
N ALA A 33 7.56 -1.58 -11.98
CA ALA A 33 8.44 -0.45 -11.79
C ALA A 33 8.35 0.10 -10.36
N LEU A 34 9.46 0.62 -9.83
CA LEU A 34 9.54 1.19 -8.47
C LEU A 34 8.43 2.21 -8.18
N TRP A 35 8.02 3.00 -9.17
CA TRP A 35 6.98 4.02 -8.98
C TRP A 35 5.62 3.44 -8.58
N GLN A 36 5.29 2.20 -8.97
CA GLN A 36 4.04 1.54 -8.59
C GLN A 36 4.02 1.26 -7.08
N TYR A 37 5.15 0.86 -6.50
CA TYR A 37 5.32 0.72 -5.05
C TYR A 37 5.28 2.07 -4.33
N MET A 38 5.82 3.13 -4.94
CA MET A 38 5.73 4.49 -4.39
C MET A 38 4.28 4.97 -4.31
N VAL A 39 3.46 4.71 -5.33
CA VAL A 39 2.04 5.07 -5.33
C VAL A 39 1.31 4.42 -4.15
N VAL A 40 1.54 3.13 -3.90
CA VAL A 40 0.95 2.45 -2.74
C VAL A 40 1.44 3.04 -1.43
N SER A 41 2.74 3.34 -1.33
CA SER A 41 3.37 3.95 -0.15
C SER A 41 2.73 5.30 0.20
N VAL A 42 2.58 6.18 -0.80
CA VAL A 42 1.94 7.49 -0.66
C VAL A 42 0.46 7.34 -0.34
N GLY A 43 -0.23 6.37 -0.96
CA GLY A 43 -1.62 6.04 -0.65
C GLY A 43 -1.81 5.64 0.82
N CYS A 44 -0.96 4.77 1.34
CA CYS A 44 -0.95 4.40 2.77
C CYS A 44 -0.73 5.62 3.67
N ALA A 45 0.22 6.50 3.33
CA ALA A 45 0.43 7.74 4.09
C ALA A 45 -0.82 8.64 4.09
N GLY A 46 -1.51 8.75 2.94
CA GLY A 46 -2.76 9.51 2.82
C GLY A 46 -3.91 8.90 3.64
N VAL A 47 -4.09 7.58 3.60
CA VAL A 47 -5.07 6.87 4.43
C VAL A 47 -4.81 7.11 5.92
N ASN A 48 -3.54 6.98 6.34
CA ASN A 48 -3.15 7.17 7.72
C ASN A 48 -3.44 8.59 8.19
N TRP A 49 -3.03 9.59 7.41
CA TRP A 49 -3.24 10.99 7.72
C TRP A 49 -4.72 11.36 7.81
N LEU A 50 -5.54 10.96 6.82
CA LEU A 50 -6.98 11.20 6.82
C LEU A 50 -7.69 10.51 8.00
N GLY A 51 -7.35 9.25 8.25
CA GLY A 51 -7.96 8.47 9.33
C GLY A 51 -7.63 9.04 10.71
N ASN A 52 -6.38 9.46 10.90
CA ASN A 52 -5.92 10.08 12.14
C ASN A 52 -6.47 11.49 12.35
N ALA A 53 -6.84 12.20 11.27
CA ALA A 53 -7.57 13.47 11.33
C ALA A 53 -9.08 13.32 11.64
N GLY A 54 -9.57 12.09 11.82
CA GLY A 54 -11.00 11.80 12.09
C GLY A 54 -11.87 11.74 10.84
N HIS A 55 -11.29 11.88 9.64
CA HIS A 55 -12.01 11.78 8.38
C HIS A 55 -12.17 10.31 7.94
N HIS A 56 -12.98 9.56 8.68
CA HIS A 56 -13.11 8.10 8.52
C HIS A 56 -13.60 7.66 7.14
N LEU A 57 -14.64 8.32 6.61
CA LEU A 57 -15.20 7.96 5.30
C LEU A 57 -14.20 8.12 4.15
N PRO A 58 -13.55 9.28 3.95
CA PRO A 58 -12.53 9.41 2.90
C PRO A 58 -11.30 8.54 3.15
N ALA A 59 -10.91 8.28 4.41
CA ALA A 59 -9.82 7.35 4.72
C ALA A 59 -10.15 5.92 4.26
N LEU A 60 -11.38 5.45 4.49
CA LEU A 60 -11.84 4.14 4.03
C LEU A 60 -11.90 4.05 2.50
N LEU A 61 -12.37 5.11 1.83
CA LEU A 61 -12.37 5.16 0.37
C LEU A 61 -10.95 5.14 -0.20
N ALA A 62 -10.04 5.94 0.36
CA ALA A 62 -8.63 5.93 -0.04
C ALA A 62 -7.99 4.55 0.19
N LEU A 63 -8.30 3.89 1.31
CA LEU A 63 -7.82 2.54 1.60
C LEU A 63 -8.31 1.52 0.57
N ALA A 64 -9.60 1.58 0.21
CA ALA A 64 -10.17 0.72 -0.82
C ALA A 64 -9.46 0.94 -2.17
N VAL A 65 -9.21 2.18 -2.57
CA VAL A 65 -8.47 2.51 -3.80
C VAL A 65 -7.05 1.92 -3.77
N VAL A 66 -6.33 2.05 -2.65
CA VAL A 66 -5.00 1.47 -2.48
C VAL A 66 -5.04 -0.05 -2.64
N LEU A 67 -5.98 -0.72 -1.99
CA LEU A 67 -6.13 -2.19 -2.08
C LEU A 67 -6.50 -2.65 -3.50
N VAL A 68 -7.36 -1.91 -4.20
CA VAL A 68 -7.71 -2.18 -5.60
C VAL A 68 -6.49 -2.01 -6.50
N PHE A 69 -5.70 -0.95 -6.31
CA PHE A 69 -4.46 -0.75 -7.06
C PHE A 69 -3.46 -1.90 -6.84
N ILE A 70 -3.27 -2.31 -5.58
CA ILE A 70 -2.41 -3.47 -5.26
C ILE A 70 -2.91 -4.72 -6.00
N LYS A 71 -4.22 -5.00 -5.97
CA LYS A 71 -4.77 -6.21 -6.57
C LYS A 71 -4.68 -6.21 -8.11
N LEU A 72 -4.96 -5.08 -8.76
CA LEU A 72 -5.04 -4.99 -10.22
C LEU A 72 -3.70 -4.70 -10.89
N VAL A 73 -2.87 -3.86 -10.27
CA VAL A 73 -1.60 -3.39 -10.86
C VAL A 73 -0.43 -4.23 -10.37
N LEU A 74 -0.28 -4.39 -9.05
CA LEU A 74 0.81 -5.21 -8.52
C LEU A 74 0.48 -6.70 -8.63
N ALA A 75 -0.79 -7.11 -8.60
CA ALA A 75 -1.22 -8.51 -8.80
C ALA A 75 -0.28 -9.52 -8.09
N PRO A 76 -0.22 -9.52 -6.75
CA PRO A 76 0.77 -10.28 -5.98
C PRO A 76 0.71 -11.81 -6.16
N PHE A 77 -0.40 -12.34 -6.68
CA PHE A 77 -0.63 -13.78 -6.91
C PHE A 77 -1.28 -14.01 -8.27
#